data_AF-A0A660TEN7-F1
#
_entry.id   AF-A0A660TEN7-F1
#
_cell.length_a   1.000
_cell.length_b   1.000
_cell.length_c   1.000
_cell.angle_alpha   90.00
_cell.angle_beta   90.00
_cell.angle_gamma   90.00
#
_symmetry.space_group_name_H-M   'P 1'
#
loop_
_entity.id
_entity.type
_entity.pdbx_description
1 polymer ?
#
loop_
_entity_poly.entity_id
_entity_poly.type
_entity_poly.pdbx_seq_one_letter_code
_entity_poly.pdbx_strand_id
1 'polypeptide(L)' 'MFKEILLPFVDKFTFLNIFQYITFRAAYAAVTALLISFIFGPKLIKALKKRKAGQEIREDGPETHLVK' A
#
# COMPACT_ATOMS: atom_id res chain seq x y z
N MET A 1 6.52 -2.92 15.84
CA MET A 1 5.11 -3.23 16.18
C MET A 1 4.94 -4.71 16.48
N PHE A 2 5.10 -5.63 15.52
CA PHE A 2 4.85 -7.07 15.75
C PHE A 2 5.87 -7.81 16.63
N LYS A 3 7.15 -7.46 16.58
CA LYS A 3 8.19 -8.11 17.39
C LYS A 3 7.89 -8.07 18.90
N GLU A 4 7.47 -6.91 19.43
CA GLU A 4 7.21 -6.73 20.87
C GLU A 4 6.04 -7.60 21.38
N ILE A 5 5.10 -7.95 20.49
CA ILE A 5 3.92 -8.77 20.83
C ILE A 5 4.23 -10.27 20.69
N LEU A 6 5.06 -10.65 19.70
CA LEU A 6 5.37 -12.05 19.38
C LEU A 6 6.56 -12.63 20.16
N LEU A 7 7.52 -11.80 20.57
CA LEU A 7 8.71 -12.21 21.31
C LEU A 7 8.45 -13.04 22.58
N PRO A 8 7.47 -12.73 23.46
CA PRO A 8 7.23 -13.52 24.67
C PRO A 8 6.69 -14.93 24.39
N PHE A 9 6.30 -15.24 23.14
CA PHE A 9 5.79 -16.56 22.75
C PHE A 9 6.77 -17.37 21.90
N VAL A 10 7.96 -16.82 21.61
CA VAL A 10 8.99 -17.50 20.80
C VAL A 10 9.47 -18.78 21.47
N ASP A 11 9.50 -18.83 22.81
CA ASP A 11 9.91 -20.03 23.57
C ASP A 11 9.00 -21.25 23.33
N LYS A 12 7.73 -21.04 22.94
CA LYS A 12 6.78 -22.11 22.61
C LYS A 12 6.67 -22.40 21.11
N PHE A 13 7.04 -21.45 20.25
CA PHE A 13 6.93 -21.57 18.81
C PHE A 13 8.17 -20.98 18.12
N THR A 14 9.15 -21.84 17.86
CA THR A 14 10.45 -21.48 17.27
C THR A 14 10.32 -20.77 15.90
N PHE A 15 9.25 -21.02 15.15
CA PHE A 15 8.99 -20.36 13.87
C PHE A 15 8.73 -18.84 13.99
N LEU A 16 8.26 -18.35 15.15
CA LEU A 16 8.03 -16.91 15.40
C LEU A 16 9.33 -16.09 15.36
N ASN A 17 10.51 -16.73 15.41
CA ASN A 17 11.80 -16.06 15.28
C ASN A 17 11.98 -15.36 13.92
N ILE A 18 11.25 -15.79 12.88
CA ILE A 18 11.31 -15.20 11.54
C ILE A 18 10.92 -13.69 11.55
N PHE A 19 10.07 -13.28 12.50
CA PHE A 19 9.67 -11.87 12.65
C PHE A 19 10.77 -10.96 13.23
N GLN A 20 11.88 -11.52 13.72
CA GLN A 20 13.05 -10.75 14.15
C GLN A 20 13.90 -10.27 12.95
N TYR A 21 13.83 -10.95 11.81
CA TYR A 21 14.62 -10.59 10.64
C TYR A 21 14.04 -9.36 9.94
N ILE A 22 14.92 -8.38 9.70
CA ILE A 22 14.53 -7.10 9.09
C ILE A 22 13.99 -7.28 7.66
N THR A 23 14.50 -8.25 6.92
CA THR A 23 14.07 -8.60 5.55
C THR A 23 12.64 -9.10 5.54
N PHE A 24 12.31 -10.04 6.42
CA PHE A 24 10.94 -10.53 6.59
C PHE A 24 10.00 -9.40 7.00
N ARG A 25 10.49 -8.51 7.88
CA ARG A 25 9.75 -7.32 8.31
C ARG A 25 9.39 -6.39 7.16
N ALA A 26 10.35 -6.08 6.31
CA ALA A 26 10.13 -5.26 5.14
C ALA A 26 9.17 -5.92 4.15
N ALA A 27 9.32 -7.23 3.92
CA ALA A 27 8.46 -7.99 3.01
C ALA A 27 6.99 -7.98 3.46
N TYR A 28 6.68 -8.35 4.71
CA TYR A 28 5.29 -8.34 5.16
C TYR A 28 4.73 -6.92 5.24
N ALA A 29 5.55 -5.91 5.55
CA ALA A 29 5.11 -4.51 5.52
C ALA A 29 4.72 -4.07 4.10
N ALA A 30 5.49 -4.45 3.08
CA ALA A 30 5.15 -4.18 1.69
C ALA A 30 3.86 -4.90 1.26
N VAL A 31 3.72 -6.18 1.58
CA VAL A 31 2.52 -6.97 1.27
C VAL A 31 1.27 -6.39 1.95
N THR A 32 1.36 -6.07 3.24
CA THR A 32 0.24 -5.46 3.97
C THR A 32 -0.13 -4.09 3.42
N ALA A 33 0.85 -3.25 3.09
CA ALA A 33 0.60 -1.96 2.44
C ALA A 33 -0.08 -2.12 1.07
N LEU A 34 0.32 -3.12 0.28
CA LEU A 34 -0.30 -3.43 -1.01
C LEU A 34 -1.77 -3.84 -0.84
N LEU A 35 -2.06 -4.74 0.10
CA LEU A 35 -3.43 -5.17 0.38
C LEU A 35 -4.31 -4.00 0.84
N ILE A 36 -3.78 -3.15 1.73
CA ILE A 36 -4.47 -1.92 2.16
C ILE A 36 -4.71 -1.00 0.95
N SER A 37 -3.73 -0.83 0.07
CA SER A 37 -3.85 -0.01 -1.13
C SER A 37 -4.94 -0.55 -2.08
N PHE A 38 -5.06 -1.86 -2.25
CA PHE A 38 -6.13 -2.42 -3.09
C PHE A 38 -7.53 -2.26 -2.47
N ILE A 39 -7.65 -2.38 -1.14
CA ILE A 39 -8.94 -2.23 -0.46
C ILE A 39 -9.39 -0.76 -0.38
N PHE A 40 -8.48 0.14 -0.03
CA PHE A 40 -8.78 1.55 0.22
C PHE A 40 -8.52 2.46 -0.99
N GLY A 41 -7.68 2.04 -1.93
CA GLY A 41 -7.30 2.78 -3.12
C GLY A 41 -8.50 3.25 -3.95
N PRO A 42 -9.47 2.38 -4.31
CA PRO A 42 -10.64 2.80 -5.09
C PRO A 42 -11.48 3.87 -4.37
N LYS A 43 -11.64 3.73 -3.03
CA LYS A 43 -12.36 4.71 -2.21
C LYS A 43 -11.63 6.04 -2.16
N LEU A 44 -10.31 6.01 -2.02
CA LEU A 44 -9.45 7.20 -2.01
C LEU A 44 -9.49 7.91 -3.37
N ILE A 45 -9.33 7.18 -4.47
CA ILE A 45 -9.40 7.73 -5.84
C ILE A 45 -10.76 8.40 -6.08
N LYS A 46 -11.88 7.76 -5.68
CA LYS A 46 -13.21 8.34 -5.81
C LYS A 46 -13.38 9.61 -4.98
N ALA A 47 -12.83 9.63 -3.76
CA ALA A 47 -12.84 10.81 -2.89
C ALA A 47 -12.03 11.96 -3.48
N LEU A 48 -10.83 11.69 -4.02
CA LEU A 48 -9.98 12.68 -4.68
C LEU A 48 -10.62 13.23 -5.96
N LYS A 49 -11.23 12.36 -6.77
CA LYS A 49 -12.00 12.76 -7.96
C LYS A 49 -13.17 13.67 -7.60
N LYS A 50 -13.90 13.38 -6.52
CA LYS A 50 -15.00 14.24 -6.03
C LYS A 50 -14.51 15.63 -5.60
N ARG A 51 -13.28 15.74 -5.09
CA ARG A 51 -12.67 17.01 -4.68
C ARG A 51 -12.02 17.77 -5.84
N LYS A 52 -12.20 17.33 -7.09
CA LYS A 52 -11.53 17.88 -8.27
C LYS A 52 -10.00 17.98 -8.09
N ALA A 53 -9.40 17.06 -7.35
CA ALA A 53 -7.94 16.96 -7.20
C ALA A 53 -7.29 16.26 -8.42
N GLY A 54 -7.89 16.41 -9.59
CA GLY A 54 -7.33 16.01 -10.87
C GLY A 54 -7.11 17.27 -11.70
N GLN A 55 -6.03 17.31 -12.48
CA GLN A 55 -5.85 18.38 -13.46
C GLN A 55 -7.09 18.44 -14.36
N GLU A 56 -7.64 19.64 -14.56
CA GLU A 56 -8.58 19.89 -15.64
C GLU A 56 -7.90 19.43 -16.94
N ILE A 57 -8.57 18.56 -17.71
CA ILE A 57 -8.09 18.17 -19.03
C ILE A 57 -8.13 19.46 -19.85
N ARG A 58 -6.97 20.11 -20.01
CA ARG A 58 -6.86 21.33 -20.81
C ARG A 58 -7.10 20.93 -22.26
N GLU A 59 -8.05 21.60 -22.90
CA GLU A 59 -8.37 21.35 -24.31
C GLU A 59 -7.27 21.84 -25.27
N ASP A 60 -6.27 22.58 -24.76
CA ASP A 60 -5.12 23.10 -25.53
C ASP A 60 -4.04 22.05 -25.86
N GLY A 61 -4.31 20.76 -25.68
CA GLY A 61 -3.36 19.68 -25.97
C GLY A 61 -3.22 19.42 -27.48
N PRO A 62 -2.01 19.16 -28.02
CA PRO A 62 -1.85 18.82 -29.43
C PRO A 62 -2.65 17.56 -29.79
N GLU A 63 -3.40 17.61 -30.90
CA GLU A 63 -4.36 16.58 -31.35
C GLU A 63 -3.74 15.17 -31.48
N THR A 64 -2.43 15.08 -31.65
CA THR A 64 -1.67 13.83 -31.69
C THR A 64 -1.76 13.01 -30.40
N HIS A 65 -2.12 13.62 -29.26
CA HIS A 65 -2.33 12.93 -27.98
C HIS A 65 -3.78 12.52 -27.71
N LEU A 66 -4.73 12.88 -28.59
CA LEU A 66 -6.15 12.53 -28.50
C LEU A 66 -6.52 11.30 -29.33
N VAL A 67 -5.56 10.67 -30.00
CA VAL A 67 -5.81 9.50 -30.84
C VAL A 67 -6.00 8.27 -29.95
N LYS A 68 -7.23 7.76 -29.99
CA LYS A 68 -7.74 6.55 -29.32
C LYS A 68 -6.82 5.33 -29.38
#